data_AF-A0A1B1Z4X4-F1
#
_entry.id   AF-A0A1B1Z4X4-F1
#
_cell.length_a   1.000
_cell.length_b   1.000
_cell.length_c   1.000
_cell.angle_alpha   90.00
_cell.angle_beta   90.00
_cell.angle_gamma   90.00
#
_symmetry.space_group_name_H-M   'P 1'
#
loop_
_entity.id
_entity.type
_entity.pdbx_description
1 polymer ?
#
loop_
_entity_poly.entity_id
_entity_poly.type
_entity_poly.pdbx_seq_one_letter_code
_entity_poly.pdbx_strand_id
1 'polypeptide(L)'
;MDTNKTPLPPLSMYTITAKLFTHIEKSVTSAFGTEGKKLLQNGVENFGYKDAYDIAQQATQEGEDHVLNNYIPGNFDSVNKYGDTTIYGLMAKLFAQVTKAVVDVYGEEGRNSIKEGVRTFGEERGKGIAQRAKHLGKPNTIDNYLSNYDMGRSDLFEYENIFKPEVIEQTFTQCPFGQQWADDNLHEYGILYCQMIDPAVAKGYNPRFEVEHDQYVLKEGVCHFNFKLKEIEND
;
A
#
# COMPACT_ATOMS: atom_id res chain seq x y z
N MET A 1 -14.04 -4.20 -33.14
CA MET A 1 -13.31 -4.11 -31.85
C MET A 1 -12.99 -2.65 -31.65
N ASP A 2 -13.46 -2.06 -30.57
CA ASP A 2 -13.32 -0.63 -30.31
C ASP A 2 -11.86 -0.33 -29.95
N THR A 3 -11.11 0.23 -30.89
CA THR A 3 -9.65 0.46 -30.81
C THR A 3 -9.27 1.75 -30.06
N ASN A 4 -10.24 2.46 -29.47
CA ASN A 4 -10.04 3.78 -28.86
C ASN A 4 -10.18 3.80 -27.33
N LYS A 5 -9.87 2.71 -26.65
CA LYS A 5 -9.87 2.70 -25.18
C LYS A 5 -8.63 3.39 -24.64
N THR A 6 -8.83 4.43 -23.84
CA THR A 6 -7.76 5.19 -23.20
C THR A 6 -7.36 4.55 -21.86
N PRO A 7 -6.09 4.69 -21.43
CA PRO A 7 -5.68 4.26 -20.10
C PRO A 7 -6.52 4.95 -19.02
N LEU A 8 -6.96 4.19 -18.02
CA LEU A 8 -7.62 4.73 -16.84
C LEU A 8 -6.61 5.57 -16.03
N PRO A 9 -7.01 6.71 -15.46
CA PRO A 9 -6.11 7.52 -14.64
C PRO A 9 -5.61 6.72 -13.43
N PRO A 10 -4.40 6.99 -12.94
CA PRO A 10 -3.93 6.40 -11.69
C PRO A 10 -4.84 6.78 -10.51
N LEU A 11 -4.88 5.92 -9.50
CA LEU A 11 -5.51 6.22 -8.22
C LEU A 11 -4.68 7.28 -7.48
N SER A 12 -5.34 8.17 -6.76
CA SER A 12 -4.64 9.09 -5.87
C SER A 12 -4.08 8.34 -4.65
N MET A 13 -3.08 8.93 -4.02
CA MET A 13 -2.60 8.41 -2.74
C MET A 13 -3.62 8.57 -1.60
N TYR A 14 -4.61 9.47 -1.72
CA TYR A 14 -5.69 9.58 -0.74
C TYR A 14 -6.59 8.34 -0.78
N THR A 15 -7.02 7.94 -1.98
CA THR A 15 -7.75 6.68 -2.21
C THR A 15 -6.96 5.46 -1.74
N ILE A 16 -5.69 5.35 -2.16
CA ILE A 16 -4.82 4.23 -1.78
C ILE A 16 -4.66 4.15 -0.25
N THR A 17 -4.50 5.29 0.43
CA THR A 17 -4.31 5.34 1.89
C THR A 17 -5.58 4.95 2.65
N ALA A 18 -6.73 5.51 2.27
CA ALA A 18 -8.01 5.20 2.92
C ALA A 18 -8.40 3.72 2.70
N LYS A 19 -8.15 3.20 1.50
CA LYS A 19 -8.37 1.78 1.17
C LYS A 19 -7.43 0.87 1.96
N LEU A 20 -6.14 1.18 2.06
CA LEU A 20 -5.19 0.44 2.89
C LEU A 20 -5.68 0.32 4.33
N PHE A 21 -6.13 1.43 4.92
CA PHE A 21 -6.67 1.44 6.28
C PHE A 21 -7.86 0.47 6.41
N THR A 22 -8.77 0.43 5.43
CA THR A 22 -9.92 -0.50 5.43
C THR A 22 -9.51 -1.97 5.49
N HIS A 23 -8.48 -2.37 4.76
CA HIS A 23 -8.00 -3.75 4.83
C HIS A 23 -7.29 -4.07 6.15
N ILE A 24 -6.51 -3.13 6.68
CA ILE A 24 -5.89 -3.27 8.00
C ILE A 24 -6.98 -3.40 9.06
N GLU A 25 -7.99 -2.53 9.02
CA GLU A 25 -9.10 -2.53 9.94
C GLU A 25 -9.82 -3.87 9.95
N LYS A 26 -10.16 -4.39 8.78
CA LYS A 26 -10.83 -5.69 8.64
C LYS A 26 -10.00 -6.82 9.23
N SER A 27 -8.69 -6.86 8.95
CA SER A 27 -7.79 -7.91 9.44
C SER A 27 -7.63 -7.85 10.96
N VAL A 28 -7.36 -6.66 11.51
CA VAL A 28 -7.15 -6.42 12.94
C VAL A 28 -8.42 -6.68 13.74
N THR A 29 -9.59 -6.23 13.26
CA THR A 29 -10.86 -6.47 13.94
C THR A 29 -11.32 -7.93 13.84
N SER A 30 -10.99 -8.63 12.76
CA SER A 30 -11.23 -10.08 12.66
C SER A 30 -10.37 -10.86 13.66
N ALA A 31 -9.13 -10.43 13.91
CA ALA A 31 -8.22 -11.08 14.84
C ALA A 31 -8.51 -10.75 16.32
N PHE A 32 -8.82 -9.48 16.63
CA PHE A 32 -8.84 -8.98 18.02
C PHE A 32 -10.16 -8.30 18.42
N GLY A 33 -11.18 -8.34 17.57
CA GLY A 33 -12.51 -7.82 17.84
C GLY A 33 -12.51 -6.36 18.26
N THR A 34 -13.28 -6.05 19.30
CA THR A 34 -13.47 -4.70 19.84
C THR A 34 -12.17 -4.09 20.37
N GLU A 35 -11.26 -4.88 20.95
CA GLU A 35 -9.98 -4.36 21.43
C GLU A 35 -9.09 -3.96 20.25
N GLY A 36 -9.05 -4.74 19.18
CA GLY A 36 -8.39 -4.35 17.93
C GLY A 36 -8.92 -3.00 17.41
N LYS A 37 -10.25 -2.83 17.38
CA LYS A 37 -10.90 -1.57 16.98
C LYS A 37 -10.45 -0.38 17.83
N LYS A 38 -10.33 -0.54 19.16
CA LYS A 38 -9.83 0.54 20.05
C LYS A 38 -8.37 0.90 19.74
N LEU A 39 -7.52 -0.07 19.44
CA LEU A 39 -6.12 0.21 19.09
C LEU A 39 -6.00 0.95 17.76
N LEU A 40 -6.83 0.59 16.77
CA LEU A 40 -6.90 1.35 15.51
C LEU A 40 -7.34 2.80 15.74
N GLN A 41 -8.35 3.02 16.61
CA GLN A 41 -8.77 4.36 17.03
C GLN A 41 -7.61 5.16 17.64
N ASN A 42 -6.87 4.56 18.57
CA ASN A 42 -5.69 5.18 19.18
C ASN A 42 -4.60 5.49 18.14
N GLY A 43 -4.41 4.62 17.15
CA GLY A 43 -3.49 4.85 16.05
C GLY A 43 -3.87 6.06 15.18
N VAL A 44 -5.16 6.20 14.85
CA VAL A 44 -5.68 7.36 14.11
C VAL A 44 -5.56 8.65 14.92
N GLU A 45 -5.81 8.59 16.24
CA GLU A 45 -5.60 9.72 17.15
C GLU A 45 -4.13 10.17 17.19
N ASN A 46 -3.21 9.22 17.36
CA ASN A 46 -1.77 9.49 17.41
C ASN A 46 -1.25 10.08 16.09
N PHE A 47 -1.83 9.65 14.96
CA PHE A 47 -1.57 10.25 13.65
C PHE A 47 -2.09 11.69 13.59
N GLY A 48 -3.32 11.94 14.04
CA GLY A 48 -3.96 13.24 14.02
C GLY A 48 -5.29 13.19 13.27
N TYR A 49 -6.38 13.53 13.98
CA TYR A 49 -7.73 13.42 13.42
C TYR A 49 -7.96 14.34 12.22
N LYS A 50 -7.39 15.55 12.22
CA LYS A 50 -7.51 16.47 11.07
C LYS A 50 -6.84 15.92 9.81
N ASP A 51 -5.63 15.40 9.94
CA ASP A 51 -4.90 14.79 8.83
C ASP A 51 -5.63 13.55 8.30
N ALA A 52 -6.16 12.70 9.20
CA ALA A 52 -6.98 11.55 8.81
C ALA A 52 -8.28 11.97 8.12
N TYR A 53 -8.91 13.05 8.60
CA TYR A 53 -10.14 13.59 8.03
C TYR A 53 -9.93 14.08 6.61
N ASP A 54 -8.89 14.85 6.34
CA ASP A 54 -8.61 15.34 4.99
C ASP A 54 -8.40 14.18 4.01
N ILE A 55 -7.68 13.13 4.45
CA ILE A 55 -7.50 11.91 3.63
C ILE A 55 -8.83 11.23 3.34
N ALA A 56 -9.64 11.04 4.39
CA ALA A 56 -10.93 10.38 4.29
C ALA A 56 -11.91 11.17 3.40
N GLN A 57 -11.97 12.49 3.53
CA GLN A 57 -12.85 13.33 2.70
C GLN A 57 -12.42 13.32 1.24
N GLN A 58 -11.12 13.43 0.95
CA GLN A 58 -10.63 13.40 -0.42
C GLN A 58 -10.88 12.02 -1.07
N ALA A 59 -10.63 10.91 -0.35
CA ALA A 59 -10.92 9.57 -0.85
C ALA A 59 -12.43 9.35 -1.11
N THR A 60 -13.30 9.84 -0.21
CA THR A 60 -14.76 9.81 -0.39
C THR A 60 -15.19 10.64 -1.61
N GLN A 61 -14.61 11.84 -1.79
CA GLN A 61 -14.90 12.70 -2.95
C GLN A 61 -14.49 12.04 -4.27
N GLU A 62 -13.42 11.26 -4.26
CA GLU A 62 -12.95 10.46 -5.40
C GLU A 62 -13.73 9.15 -5.59
N GLY A 63 -14.71 8.87 -4.72
CA GLY A 63 -15.62 7.73 -4.83
C GLY A 63 -15.11 6.42 -4.24
N GLU A 64 -14.06 6.44 -3.41
CA GLU A 64 -13.60 5.24 -2.70
C GLU A 64 -14.52 4.91 -1.53
N ASP A 65 -14.93 3.64 -1.42
CA ASP A 65 -15.63 3.11 -0.25
C ASP A 65 -14.60 2.67 0.81
N HIS A 66 -14.62 3.32 1.97
CA HIS A 66 -13.63 3.10 3.02
C HIS A 66 -14.17 3.34 4.43
N VAL A 67 -13.51 2.77 5.44
CA VAL A 67 -13.94 2.85 6.85
C VAL A 67 -13.20 3.90 7.69
N LEU A 68 -12.21 4.61 7.14
CA LEU A 68 -11.40 5.58 7.90
C LEU A 68 -12.25 6.66 8.62
N ASN A 69 -13.33 7.14 8.01
CA ASN A 69 -14.25 8.11 8.63
C ASN A 69 -14.86 7.59 9.95
N ASN A 70 -15.00 6.27 10.12
CA ASN A 70 -15.57 5.67 11.34
C ASN A 70 -14.65 5.79 12.56
N TYR A 71 -13.39 6.19 12.33
CA TYR A 71 -12.35 6.32 13.36
C TYR A 71 -12.02 7.79 13.67
N ILE A 72 -12.85 8.72 13.18
CA ILE A 72 -12.67 10.15 13.39
C ILE A 72 -13.87 10.65 14.19
N PRO A 73 -13.68 11.24 15.39
CA PRO A 73 -14.78 11.75 16.19
C PRO A 73 -15.45 12.95 15.50
N GLY A 74 -16.67 13.30 15.89
CA GLY A 74 -17.36 14.48 15.33
C GLY A 74 -16.71 15.82 15.72
N ASN A 75 -15.94 15.85 16.82
CA ASN A 75 -15.21 17.02 17.30
C ASN A 75 -13.72 16.67 17.45
N PHE A 76 -12.86 17.40 16.76
CA PHE A 76 -11.41 17.29 16.81
C PHE A 76 -10.76 18.63 16.44
N ASP A 77 -9.47 18.78 16.72
CA ASP A 77 -8.72 19.99 16.36
C ASP A 77 -8.79 20.28 14.87
N SER A 78 -8.94 21.54 14.48
CA SER A 78 -9.02 21.94 13.07
C SER A 78 -7.65 22.07 12.38
N VAL A 79 -6.57 21.87 13.12
CA VAL A 79 -5.19 22.09 12.65
C VAL A 79 -4.53 20.76 12.31
N ASN A 80 -3.95 20.69 11.11
CA ASN A 80 -3.15 19.55 10.67
C ASN A 80 -1.88 19.43 11.52
N LYS A 81 -1.61 18.24 12.04
CA LYS A 81 -0.37 17.92 12.76
C LYS A 81 0.83 17.89 11.81
N TYR A 82 0.60 17.56 10.54
CA TYR A 82 1.64 17.36 9.53
C TYR A 82 1.40 18.21 8.27
N GLY A 83 1.05 19.49 8.43
CA GLY A 83 0.62 20.38 7.34
C GLY A 83 1.59 20.51 6.14
N ASP A 84 2.90 20.33 6.37
CA ASP A 84 3.93 20.41 5.31
C ASP A 84 4.35 19.03 4.76
N THR A 85 3.70 17.94 5.19
CA THR A 85 4.07 16.58 4.78
C THR A 85 3.35 16.16 3.51
N THR A 86 4.08 15.52 2.59
CA THR A 86 3.48 14.97 1.35
C THR A 86 2.47 13.88 1.67
N ILE A 87 1.53 13.61 0.75
CA ILE A 87 0.57 12.50 0.93
C ILE A 87 1.25 11.13 1.12
N TYR A 88 2.44 10.93 0.55
CA TYR A 88 3.25 9.72 0.78
C TYR A 88 3.75 9.63 2.23
N GLY A 89 4.23 10.76 2.77
CA GLY A 89 4.63 10.85 4.18
C GLY A 89 3.44 10.70 5.13
N LEU A 90 2.28 11.28 4.79
CA LEU A 90 1.05 11.12 5.57
C LEU A 90 0.58 9.66 5.61
N MET A 91 0.61 8.97 4.46
CA MET A 91 0.32 7.54 4.39
C MET A 91 1.27 6.74 5.29
N ALA A 92 2.59 6.99 5.18
CA ALA A 92 3.59 6.31 6.01
C ALA A 92 3.34 6.54 7.50
N LYS A 93 3.10 7.79 7.90
CA LYS A 93 2.80 8.16 9.30
C LYS A 93 1.53 7.48 9.81
N LEU A 94 0.42 7.54 9.06
CA LEU A 94 -0.83 6.88 9.45
C LEU A 94 -0.63 5.36 9.60
N PHE A 95 -0.01 4.73 8.61
CA PHE A 95 0.29 3.30 8.65
C PHE A 95 1.11 2.92 9.88
N ALA A 96 2.17 3.68 10.17
CA ALA A 96 3.06 3.37 11.30
C ALA A 96 2.37 3.57 12.65
N GLN A 97 1.58 4.63 12.84
CA GLN A 97 0.87 4.87 14.10
C GLN A 97 -0.19 3.80 14.39
N VAL A 98 -0.94 3.39 13.36
CA VAL A 98 -1.93 2.30 13.48
C VAL A 98 -1.24 0.96 13.73
N THR A 99 -0.17 0.67 12.99
CA THR A 99 0.62 -0.55 13.17
C THR A 99 1.23 -0.63 14.56
N LYS A 100 1.84 0.46 15.04
CA LYS A 100 2.43 0.55 16.37
C LYS A 100 1.42 0.26 17.47
N ALA A 101 0.24 0.87 17.41
CA ALA A 101 -0.80 0.66 18.41
C ALA A 101 -1.23 -0.81 18.53
N VAL A 102 -1.25 -1.56 17.42
CA VAL A 102 -1.60 -3.00 17.42
C VAL A 102 -0.42 -3.88 17.84
N VAL A 103 0.76 -3.63 17.27
CA VAL A 103 1.95 -4.46 17.50
C VAL A 103 2.47 -4.35 18.92
N ASP A 104 2.41 -3.17 19.54
CA ASP A 104 2.88 -2.99 20.92
C ASP A 104 2.05 -3.78 21.94
N VAL A 105 0.80 -4.09 21.62
CA VAL A 105 -0.11 -4.86 22.48
C VAL A 105 -0.05 -6.35 22.19
N TYR A 106 -0.09 -6.73 20.91
CA TYR A 106 -0.25 -8.13 20.50
C TYR A 106 1.04 -8.78 19.97
N GLY A 107 2.17 -8.05 19.95
CA GLY A 107 3.46 -8.57 19.49
C GLY A 107 3.36 -9.18 18.09
N GLU A 108 3.82 -10.43 17.95
CA GLU A 108 3.85 -11.14 16.66
C GLU A 108 2.46 -11.38 16.07
N GLU A 109 1.45 -11.66 16.88
CA GLU A 109 0.06 -11.78 16.38
C GLU A 109 -0.42 -10.46 15.79
N GLY A 110 -0.06 -9.35 16.44
CA GLY A 110 -0.27 -7.99 15.92
C GLY A 110 0.40 -7.81 14.56
N ARG A 111 1.69 -8.17 14.44
CA ARG A 111 2.46 -8.06 13.19
C ARG A 111 1.82 -8.88 12.07
N ASN A 112 1.37 -10.09 12.37
CA ASN A 112 0.69 -10.97 11.41
C ASN A 112 -0.63 -10.39 10.92
N SER A 113 -1.46 -9.82 11.81
CA SER A 113 -2.72 -9.19 11.42
C SER A 113 -2.50 -7.98 10.49
N ILE A 114 -1.49 -7.15 10.77
CA ILE A 114 -1.13 -6.00 9.93
C ILE A 114 -0.64 -6.48 8.56
N LYS A 115 0.27 -7.46 8.53
CA LYS A 115 0.79 -8.05 7.28
C LYS A 115 -0.35 -8.62 6.43
N GLU A 116 -1.31 -9.29 7.05
CA GLU A 116 -2.49 -9.83 6.36
C GLU A 116 -3.39 -8.73 5.79
N GLY A 117 -3.57 -7.62 6.51
CA GLY A 117 -4.22 -6.42 5.99
C GLY A 117 -3.51 -5.88 4.75
N VAL A 118 -2.20 -5.70 4.81
CA VAL A 118 -1.40 -5.24 3.66
C VAL A 118 -1.45 -6.23 2.50
N ARG A 119 -1.42 -7.54 2.78
CA ARG A 119 -1.51 -8.59 1.75
C ARG A 119 -2.83 -8.53 0.99
N THR A 120 -3.96 -8.51 1.70
CA THR A 120 -5.27 -8.46 1.05
C THR A 120 -5.48 -7.17 0.26
N PHE A 121 -4.97 -6.05 0.77
CA PHE A 121 -4.95 -4.77 0.06
C PHE A 121 -4.12 -4.84 -1.22
N GLY A 122 -2.90 -5.37 -1.14
CA GLY A 122 -2.03 -5.55 -2.30
C GLY A 122 -2.68 -6.43 -3.37
N GLU A 123 -3.28 -7.56 -2.98
CA GLU A 123 -3.96 -8.45 -3.92
C GLU A 123 -5.16 -7.78 -4.62
N GLU A 124 -5.93 -6.96 -3.90
CA GLU A 124 -7.02 -6.20 -4.51
C GLU A 124 -6.50 -5.18 -5.52
N ARG A 125 -5.42 -4.45 -5.18
CA ARG A 125 -4.75 -3.55 -6.12
C ARG A 125 -4.25 -4.29 -7.35
N GLY A 126 -3.60 -5.44 -7.17
CA GLY A 126 -3.16 -6.32 -8.26
C GLY A 126 -4.30 -6.70 -9.21
N LYS A 127 -5.46 -7.11 -8.66
CA LYS A 127 -6.66 -7.39 -9.47
C LYS A 127 -7.13 -6.16 -10.23
N GLY A 128 -7.07 -4.97 -9.62
CA GLY A 128 -7.35 -3.69 -10.28
C GLY A 128 -6.42 -3.42 -11.47
N ILE A 129 -5.11 -3.65 -11.32
CA ILE A 129 -4.12 -3.54 -12.39
C ILE A 129 -4.44 -4.54 -13.52
N ALA A 130 -4.84 -5.77 -13.19
CA ALA A 130 -5.25 -6.76 -14.19
C ALA A 130 -6.50 -6.30 -14.97
N GLN A 131 -7.46 -5.66 -14.30
CA GLN A 131 -8.62 -5.07 -14.99
C GLN A 131 -8.25 -3.87 -15.85
N ARG A 132 -7.28 -3.04 -15.45
CA ARG A 132 -6.73 -1.95 -16.28
C ARG A 132 -6.11 -2.49 -17.57
N ALA A 133 -5.30 -3.55 -17.48
CA ALA A 133 -4.74 -4.22 -18.66
C ALA A 133 -5.86 -4.81 -19.55
N LYS A 134 -6.81 -5.53 -18.96
CA LYS A 134 -7.97 -6.11 -19.68
C LYS A 134 -8.83 -5.03 -20.35
N HIS A 135 -9.02 -3.88 -19.73
CA HIS A 135 -9.75 -2.75 -20.31
C HIS A 135 -9.14 -2.38 -21.66
N LEU A 136 -7.80 -2.31 -21.75
CA LEU A 136 -7.05 -2.02 -22.98
C LEU A 136 -6.89 -3.22 -23.93
N GLY A 137 -7.52 -4.36 -23.64
CA GLY A 137 -7.37 -5.59 -24.43
C GLY A 137 -6.00 -6.25 -24.31
N LYS A 138 -5.21 -5.89 -23.28
CA LYS A 138 -3.88 -6.46 -23.03
C LYS A 138 -3.98 -7.76 -22.23
N PRO A 139 -3.18 -8.79 -22.57
CA PRO A 139 -3.15 -10.02 -21.81
C PRO A 139 -2.50 -9.83 -20.43
N ASN A 140 -2.82 -10.71 -19.50
CA ASN A 140 -2.30 -10.70 -18.13
C ASN A 140 -0.89 -11.33 -18.10
N THR A 141 0.10 -10.60 -18.60
CA THR A 141 1.50 -11.03 -18.75
C THR A 141 2.44 -10.02 -18.10
N ILE A 142 3.71 -10.42 -17.91
CA ILE A 142 4.73 -9.58 -17.28
C ILE A 142 4.93 -8.23 -17.99
N ASP A 143 4.91 -8.21 -19.33
CA ASP A 143 5.06 -6.99 -20.16
C ASP A 143 3.95 -5.96 -19.92
N ASN A 144 2.79 -6.41 -19.45
CA ASN A 144 1.62 -5.59 -19.22
C ASN A 144 1.41 -5.25 -17.74
N TYR A 145 2.33 -5.61 -16.86
CA TYR A 145 2.22 -5.32 -15.43
C TYR A 145 2.48 -3.84 -15.13
N LEU A 146 3.72 -3.37 -15.32
CA LEU A 146 4.12 -2.01 -14.95
C LEU A 146 3.45 -0.93 -15.80
N SER A 147 3.15 -1.19 -17.07
CA SER A 147 2.49 -0.22 -17.95
C SER A 147 1.00 0.02 -17.62
N ASN A 148 0.40 -0.80 -16.75
CA ASN A 148 -0.99 -0.66 -16.30
C ASN A 148 -1.09 -0.43 -14.79
N TYR A 149 0.02 -0.10 -14.13
CA TYR A 149 0.09 0.09 -12.68
C TYR A 149 -0.93 1.13 -12.20
N ASP A 150 -1.52 0.88 -11.04
CA ASP A 150 -2.67 1.64 -10.53
C ASP A 150 -2.26 2.91 -9.76
N MET A 151 -1.01 3.01 -9.33
CA MET A 151 -0.45 4.17 -8.64
C MET A 151 0.52 4.92 -9.55
N GLY A 152 0.34 6.24 -9.65
CA GLY A 152 1.27 7.09 -10.39
C GLY A 152 2.65 7.07 -9.72
N ARG A 153 3.73 7.05 -10.51
CA ARG A 153 5.09 7.22 -9.98
C ARG A 153 5.35 8.72 -9.83
N SER A 154 5.44 9.18 -8.58
CA SER A 154 5.85 10.54 -8.24
C SER A 154 7.36 10.71 -8.41
N ASP A 155 7.81 11.94 -8.68
CA ASP A 155 9.24 12.32 -8.70
C ASP A 155 9.95 12.15 -7.34
N LEU A 156 9.21 11.80 -6.28
CA LEU A 156 9.76 11.46 -4.97
C LEU A 156 10.38 10.05 -4.93
N PHE A 157 10.18 9.24 -5.98
CA PHE A 157 10.81 7.93 -6.11
C PHE A 157 11.95 8.01 -7.12
N GLU A 158 13.11 7.48 -6.74
CA GLU A 158 14.20 7.19 -7.69
C GLU A 158 14.30 5.68 -7.86
N TYR A 159 14.24 5.22 -9.11
CA TYR A 159 14.25 3.81 -9.42
C TYR A 159 14.81 3.51 -10.81
N GLU A 160 15.23 2.27 -11.00
CA GLU A 160 15.60 1.67 -12.27
C GLU A 160 14.81 0.37 -12.46
N ASN A 161 14.39 0.09 -13.69
CA ASN A 161 13.82 -1.20 -14.06
C ASN A 161 14.67 -1.84 -15.16
N ILE A 162 15.05 -3.10 -14.98
CA ILE A 162 15.70 -3.91 -16.01
C ILE A 162 14.70 -4.99 -16.44
N PHE A 163 14.37 -5.00 -17.73
CA PHE A 163 13.45 -5.97 -18.32
C PHE A 163 14.25 -7.10 -18.97
N LYS A 164 14.03 -8.32 -18.49
CA LYS A 164 14.58 -9.56 -19.05
C LYS A 164 13.42 -10.47 -19.47
N PRO A 165 13.65 -11.51 -20.28
CA PRO A 165 12.63 -12.51 -20.53
C PRO A 165 12.10 -13.05 -19.20
N GLU A 166 10.79 -12.91 -18.98
CA GLU A 166 10.06 -13.42 -17.80
C GLU A 166 10.46 -12.84 -16.44
N VAL A 167 11.37 -11.85 -16.41
CA VAL A 167 11.84 -11.21 -15.19
C VAL A 167 11.82 -9.68 -15.33
N ILE A 168 11.28 -9.00 -14.32
CA ILE A 168 11.47 -7.57 -14.11
C ILE A 168 12.31 -7.41 -12.85
N GLU A 169 13.48 -6.81 -12.99
CA GLU A 169 14.28 -6.37 -11.85
C GLU A 169 13.96 -4.91 -11.59
N GLN A 170 13.60 -4.56 -10.35
CA GLN A 170 13.34 -3.18 -9.96
C GLN A 170 14.23 -2.82 -8.78
N THR A 171 14.97 -1.71 -8.93
CA THR A 171 15.79 -1.13 -7.86
C THR A 171 15.24 0.23 -7.51
N PHE A 172 14.94 0.49 -6.25
CA PHE A 172 14.57 1.81 -5.73
C PHE A 172 15.68 2.34 -4.83
N THR A 173 16.31 3.44 -5.25
CA THR A 173 17.34 4.15 -4.46
C THR A 173 16.73 5.22 -3.57
N GLN A 174 15.52 5.70 -3.88
CA GLN A 174 14.75 6.58 -3.00
C GLN A 174 13.29 6.15 -2.94
N CYS A 175 12.76 6.08 -1.71
CA CYS A 175 11.37 5.75 -1.43
C CYS A 175 10.85 6.67 -0.31
N PRO A 176 9.81 7.49 -0.56
CA PRO A 176 9.29 8.45 0.42
C PRO A 176 8.69 7.75 1.66
N PHE A 177 8.17 6.53 1.51
CA PHE A 177 7.68 5.75 2.65
C PHE A 177 8.81 5.30 3.57
N GLY A 178 9.86 4.71 2.97
CA GLY A 178 11.06 4.26 3.68
C GLY A 178 11.73 5.41 4.41
N GLN A 179 11.95 6.54 3.72
CA GLN A 179 12.54 7.72 4.33
C GLN A 179 11.69 8.26 5.49
N GLN A 180 10.37 8.37 5.31
CA GLN A 180 9.51 8.90 6.38
C GLN A 180 9.52 8.03 7.64
N TRP A 181 9.46 6.70 7.49
CA TRP A 181 9.57 5.80 8.65
C TRP A 181 10.95 5.84 9.28
N ALA A 182 11.99 6.13 8.49
CA ALA A 182 13.33 6.31 9.02
C ALA A 182 13.45 7.58 9.88
N ASP A 183 12.97 8.70 9.34
CA ASP A 183 12.97 10.01 10.00
C ASP A 183 12.17 9.99 11.32
N ASP A 184 11.06 9.25 11.34
CA ASP A 184 10.20 9.10 12.53
C ASP A 184 10.71 8.04 13.52
N ASN A 185 11.78 7.31 13.19
CA ASN A 185 12.27 6.16 13.95
C ASN A 185 11.19 5.05 14.14
N LEU A 186 10.42 4.77 13.08
CA LEU A 186 9.31 3.80 13.05
C LEU A 186 9.59 2.63 12.08
N HIS A 187 10.85 2.38 11.74
CA HIS A 187 11.32 1.32 10.84
C HIS A 187 10.70 -0.05 11.13
N GLU A 188 10.61 -0.43 12.42
CA GLU A 188 10.16 -1.75 12.85
C GLU A 188 8.68 -2.04 12.53
N TYR A 189 7.88 -0.98 12.37
CA TYR A 189 6.47 -1.03 11.99
C TYR A 189 6.33 -0.84 10.47
N GLY A 190 7.02 0.14 9.89
CA GLY A 190 7.00 0.43 8.46
C GLY A 190 7.42 -0.76 7.59
N ILE A 191 8.43 -1.53 8.04
CA ILE A 191 8.93 -2.71 7.31
C ILE A 191 7.82 -3.76 7.05
N LEU A 192 6.78 -3.82 7.86
CA LEU A 192 5.66 -4.75 7.67
C LEU A 192 4.89 -4.47 6.37
N TYR A 193 4.82 -3.19 5.96
CA TYR A 193 4.25 -2.82 4.68
C TYR A 193 5.13 -3.32 3.52
N CYS A 194 6.43 -2.98 3.56
CA CYS A 194 7.39 -3.34 2.53
C CYS A 194 7.52 -4.85 2.32
N GLN A 195 7.41 -5.63 3.40
CA GLN A 195 7.47 -7.10 3.32
C GLN A 195 6.32 -7.72 2.52
N MET A 196 5.17 -7.03 2.42
CA MET A 196 3.94 -7.63 1.90
C MET A 196 3.45 -6.98 0.62
N ILE A 197 3.59 -5.66 0.47
CA ILE A 197 2.84 -4.92 -0.55
C ILE A 197 3.18 -5.35 -1.98
N ASP A 198 4.44 -5.31 -2.40
CA ASP A 198 4.82 -5.58 -3.80
C ASP A 198 4.59 -7.06 -4.19
N PRO A 199 4.96 -8.06 -3.36
CA PRO A 199 4.60 -9.45 -3.62
C PRO A 199 3.08 -9.66 -3.74
N ALA A 200 2.28 -9.00 -2.89
CA ALA A 200 0.83 -9.12 -2.93
C ALA A 200 0.21 -8.45 -4.16
N VAL A 201 0.70 -7.28 -4.57
CA VAL A 201 0.24 -6.61 -5.80
C VAL A 201 0.56 -7.47 -7.03
N ALA A 202 1.78 -8.01 -7.13
CA ALA A 202 2.15 -8.89 -8.22
C ALA A 202 1.27 -10.15 -8.25
N LYS A 203 1.07 -10.80 -7.10
CA LYS A 203 0.22 -12.00 -6.96
C LYS A 203 -1.25 -11.72 -7.35
N GLY A 204 -1.79 -10.58 -6.92
CA GLY A 204 -3.13 -10.15 -7.28
C GLY A 204 -3.30 -9.86 -8.77
N TYR A 205 -2.25 -9.35 -9.42
CA TYR A 205 -2.23 -9.11 -10.85
C TYR A 205 -2.20 -10.44 -11.62
N ASN A 206 -1.23 -11.31 -11.31
CA ASN A 206 -1.12 -12.65 -11.89
C ASN A 206 -0.72 -13.65 -10.81
N PRO A 207 -1.51 -14.70 -10.55
CA PRO A 207 -1.20 -15.67 -9.50
C PRO A 207 0.09 -16.48 -9.76
N ARG A 208 0.65 -16.43 -10.97
CA ARG A 208 1.95 -17.05 -11.31
C ARG A 208 3.16 -16.16 -11.03
N PHE A 209 2.97 -14.91 -10.62
CA PHE A 209 4.09 -14.08 -10.19
C PHE A 209 4.70 -14.64 -8.90
N GLU A 210 6.03 -14.69 -8.90
CA GLU A 210 6.86 -14.83 -7.72
C GLU A 210 7.72 -13.57 -7.59
N VAL A 211 7.81 -13.04 -6.38
CA VAL A 211 8.58 -11.83 -6.10
C VAL A 211 9.58 -12.13 -5.03
N GLU A 212 10.85 -11.95 -5.37
CA GLU A 212 11.94 -11.93 -4.42
C GLU A 212 12.20 -10.47 -4.05
N HIS A 213 12.05 -10.15 -2.76
CA HIS A 213 12.32 -8.83 -2.19
C HIS A 213 13.49 -9.01 -1.21
N ASP A 214 14.71 -8.83 -1.70
CA ASP A 214 15.95 -9.19 -1.02
C ASP A 214 16.63 -8.01 -0.31
N GLN A 215 16.35 -6.77 -0.75
CA GLN A 215 16.85 -5.55 -0.12
C GLN A 215 15.71 -4.57 0.16
N TYR A 216 15.81 -3.84 1.26
CA TYR A 216 14.86 -2.86 1.76
C TYR A 216 15.56 -1.52 2.03
N VAL A 217 14.97 -0.41 1.59
CA VAL A 217 15.51 0.94 1.89
C VAL A 217 15.74 1.14 3.39
N LEU A 218 14.83 0.63 4.23
CA LEU A 218 14.89 0.74 5.70
C LEU A 218 16.06 -0.02 6.36
N LYS A 219 16.78 -0.88 5.62
CA LYS A 219 17.88 -1.69 6.15
C LYS A 219 19.16 -1.47 5.37
N GLU A 220 19.09 -1.59 4.04
CA GLU A 220 20.25 -1.52 3.15
C GLU A 220 20.41 -0.15 2.48
N GLY A 221 19.45 0.78 2.64
CA GLY A 221 19.44 2.08 1.94
C GLY A 221 19.00 1.98 0.47
N VAL A 222 18.72 0.77 -0.01
CA VAL A 222 18.20 0.48 -1.36
C VAL A 222 17.16 -0.62 -1.24
N CYS A 223 16.14 -0.58 -2.09
CA CYS A 223 15.16 -1.66 -2.20
C CYS A 223 15.30 -2.36 -3.56
N HIS A 224 15.32 -3.68 -3.55
CA HIS A 224 15.53 -4.48 -4.75
C HIS A 224 14.49 -5.60 -4.83
N PHE A 225 14.00 -5.80 -6.06
CA PHE A 225 12.99 -6.80 -6.37
C PHE A 225 13.35 -7.57 -7.64
N ASN A 226 13.10 -8.88 -7.61
CA ASN A 226 12.99 -9.70 -8.82
C ASN A 226 11.56 -10.23 -8.95
N PHE A 227 10.81 -9.69 -9.91
CA PHE A 227 9.48 -10.20 -10.27
C PHE A 227 9.63 -11.24 -11.38
N LYS A 228 9.31 -12.50 -11.10
CA LYS A 228 9.43 -13.63 -12.02
C LYS A 228 8.05 -14.17 -12.34
N LEU A 229 7.71 -14.29 -13.62
CA LEU A 229 6.43 -14.91 -14.03
C LEU A 229 6.70 -16.35 -14.44
N LYS A 230 6.25 -17.33 -13.65
CA LYS A 230 6.45 -18.75 -13.99
C LYS A 230 5.82 -19.12 -15.33
N GLU A 231 6.51 -19.92 -16.14
CA GLU A 231 5.94 -20.55 -17.33
C GLU A 231 4.66 -21.36 -16.99
N ILE A 232 3.81 -21.56 -17.99
CA ILE A 232 2.68 -22.49 -17.86
C ILE A 232 3.29 -23.89 -18.01
N GLU A 233 3.30 -24.68 -16.94
CA GLU A 233 3.61 -26.11 -17.05
C GLU A 233 2.59 -26.73 -18.02
N ASN A 234 3.05 -27.17 -19.19
CA ASN A 234 2.24 -27.94 -20.12
C ASN A 234 2.28 -29.40 -19.65
N ASP A 235 1.23 -29.85 -18.96
CA ASP A 235 0.92 -31.27 -18.80
C ASP A 235 0.38 -31.89 -20.10
#